data_AF-A0A929PVQ3-F1
#
_entry.id   AF-A0A929PVQ3-F1
#
_cell.length_a   1.000
_cell.length_b   1.000
_cell.length_c   1.000
_cell.angle_alpha   90.00
_cell.angle_beta   90.00
_cell.angle_gamma   90.00
#
_symmetry.space_group_name_H-M   'P 1'
#
loop_
_entity.id
_entity.type
_entity.pdbx_description
1 polymer ?
#
loop_
_entity_poly.entity_id
_entity_poly.type
_entity_poly.pdbx_seq_one_letter_code
_entity_poly.pdbx_strand_id
1 'polypeptide(L)'
;MGLNTKWYFSGQFLLLVFVVSLIIGCASIQKPQGGPRDRTPPKLLLATPVNQTRNFAAKQIKLDFDEYFKLTNQYQEITLSPTMETPPEYKVKGKSLVINFKDTLSKNTTYVVNFGKAIQDVNESNQLKNFTYVFSTGPHIDSLSISGTVVNTQTSLKEKDATVMIFPLDKDTTYFGKKKPAIFATTDSAGNFTLSNLHDGKYKIYALKETSVNRIFDQDAEEIAFLKTPVNLTKDTQNVQLSLFKQTPDKFRVTDRHFDPDGKMVLLFNRPVLEPSLKINHPAALDEQKIVDITKTRDSAYIYLKNMNFDSISVSVLEKGQVIETVSRTKSAKESYQRVLNFTYGLNTDSKLKPATDLILMASQPVQSFEQSRIRLLEDSVDKADFTIVKDDKEQRKFTLKYKWKQNAKYELQINDNAFTNIYGERNKRLLRQFQVDKLDNYGSVLMKVVVPDSTKSYIVEFIYGLNQVVRTDVVTKTTKLNYANLFAGKYRIKVTYDDNSNGVWDSGNVKKGLYPESIFAPTTVYTIRPLWEDEQTLEVPKQPIIP
;
A
#
# COMPACT_ATOMS: atom_id res chain seq x y z
N MET A 1 21.68 -48.72 -70.05
CA MET A 1 21.33 -47.72 -71.08
C MET A 1 20.81 -46.50 -70.34
N GLY A 2 21.66 -45.49 -70.19
CA GLY A 2 21.30 -44.26 -69.48
C GLY A 2 20.47 -43.32 -70.36
N LEU A 3 19.60 -42.53 -69.73
CA LEU A 3 19.08 -41.30 -70.31
C LEU A 3 18.99 -40.25 -69.22
N ASN A 4 19.97 -39.35 -69.25
CA ASN A 4 20.03 -38.07 -68.59
C ASN A 4 18.95 -37.15 -69.19
N THR A 5 18.04 -36.62 -68.37
CA THR A 5 17.20 -35.48 -68.75
C THR A 5 17.54 -34.29 -67.85
N LYS A 6 18.41 -33.41 -68.37
CA LYS A 6 18.70 -32.10 -67.76
C LYS A 6 17.46 -31.21 -67.86
N TRP A 7 16.97 -30.74 -66.72
CA TRP A 7 15.93 -29.71 -66.65
C TRP A 7 16.54 -28.36 -67.03
N TYR A 8 16.15 -27.82 -68.18
CA TYR A 8 16.44 -26.43 -68.54
C TYR A 8 15.41 -25.51 -67.88
N PHE A 9 15.75 -24.94 -66.73
CA PHE A 9 15.03 -23.77 -66.22
C PHE A 9 15.40 -22.57 -67.10
N SER A 10 14.48 -22.12 -67.96
CA SER A 10 14.68 -20.96 -68.81
C SER A 10 14.68 -19.67 -67.97
N GLY A 11 15.62 -18.77 -68.22
CA GLY A 11 15.74 -17.49 -67.50
C GLY A 11 14.48 -16.60 -67.58
N GLN A 12 13.62 -16.84 -68.58
CA GLN A 12 12.32 -16.19 -68.69
C GLN A 12 11.32 -16.60 -67.60
N PHE A 13 11.40 -17.85 -67.10
CA PHE A 13 10.55 -18.30 -66.00
C PHE A 13 10.96 -17.67 -64.67
N LEU A 14 12.27 -17.54 -64.43
CA LEU A 14 12.81 -16.81 -63.27
C LEU A 14 12.48 -15.31 -63.32
N LEU A 15 12.53 -14.70 -64.51
CA LEU A 15 12.12 -13.31 -64.70
C LEU A 15 10.61 -13.13 -64.44
N LEU A 16 9.78 -14.06 -64.90
CA LEU A 16 8.33 -14.00 -64.68
C LEU A 16 7.97 -14.19 -63.19
N VAL A 17 8.63 -15.11 -62.49
CA VAL A 17 8.46 -15.31 -61.04
C VAL A 17 8.95 -14.09 -60.25
N PHE A 18 10.03 -13.42 -60.68
CA PHE A 18 10.54 -12.19 -60.07
C PHE A 18 9.63 -10.97 -60.33
N VAL A 19 9.04 -10.86 -61.53
CA VAL A 19 8.06 -9.80 -61.84
C VAL A 19 6.76 -10.04 -61.08
N VAL A 20 6.31 -11.28 -60.92
CA VAL A 20 5.12 -11.64 -60.12
C VAL A 20 5.34 -11.42 -58.62
N SER A 21 6.56 -11.60 -58.09
CA SER A 21 6.85 -11.32 -56.68
C SER A 21 6.92 -9.82 -56.36
N LEU A 22 7.23 -8.96 -57.33
CA LEU A 22 7.20 -7.49 -57.18
C LEU A 22 5.78 -6.90 -57.10
N ILE A 23 4.75 -7.64 -57.54
CA ILE A 23 3.34 -7.19 -57.49
C ILE A 23 2.64 -7.59 -56.19
N ILE A 24 3.27 -8.41 -55.34
CA ILE A 24 2.79 -8.74 -53.98
C ILE A 24 3.41 -7.74 -52.99
N GLY A 25 3.21 -6.45 -53.28
CA GLY A 25 3.39 -5.40 -52.29
C GLY A 25 2.20 -5.44 -51.33
N CYS A 26 2.32 -6.17 -50.22
CA CYS A 26 1.39 -6.05 -49.09
C CYS A 26 1.45 -4.62 -48.56
N ALA A 27 0.57 -3.74 -49.03
CA ALA A 27 0.22 -2.55 -48.29
C ALA A 27 -0.52 -3.02 -47.02
N SER A 28 0.21 -3.13 -45.91
CA SER A 28 -0.43 -3.34 -44.62
C SER A 28 -1.34 -2.14 -44.36
N ILE A 29 -2.64 -2.36 -44.24
CA ILE A 29 -3.58 -1.34 -43.77
C ILE A 29 -3.20 -1.07 -42.31
N GLN A 30 -2.28 -0.13 -42.09
CA GLN A 30 -2.11 0.45 -40.78
C GLN A 30 -3.36 1.27 -40.50
N LYS A 31 -4.01 1.00 -39.37
CA LYS A 31 -5.05 1.90 -38.87
C LYS A 31 -4.45 3.31 -38.88
N PRO A 32 -5.16 4.33 -39.37
CA PRO A 32 -4.65 5.70 -39.32
C PRO A 32 -4.16 5.95 -37.89
N GLN A 33 -2.93 6.44 -37.73
CA GLN A 33 -2.49 6.92 -36.43
C GLN A 33 -3.50 7.98 -36.03
N GLY A 34 -4.28 7.69 -34.98
CA GLY A 34 -5.21 8.66 -34.43
C GLY A 34 -4.47 9.95 -34.13
N GLY A 35 -5.20 11.07 -34.19
CA GLY A 35 -4.65 12.35 -33.76
C GLY A 35 -4.11 12.27 -32.31
N PRO A 36 -3.33 13.28 -31.88
CA PRO A 36 -2.87 13.35 -30.50
C PRO A 36 -4.06 13.16 -29.55
N ARG A 37 -3.91 12.26 -28.58
CA ARG A 37 -4.96 11.97 -27.58
C ARG A 37 -5.39 13.27 -26.92
N ASP A 38 -6.70 13.55 -26.92
CA ASP A 38 -7.25 14.69 -26.21
C ASP A 38 -7.10 14.50 -24.69
N ARG A 39 -6.71 15.59 -24.02
CA ARG A 39 -6.51 15.65 -22.57
C ARG A 39 -7.34 16.74 -21.91
N THR A 40 -8.13 17.46 -22.68
CA THR A 40 -8.97 18.55 -22.18
C THR A 40 -10.34 18.00 -21.76
N PRO A 41 -10.87 18.42 -20.60
CA PRO A 41 -12.24 18.08 -20.20
C PRO A 41 -13.26 19.04 -20.83
N PRO A 42 -14.56 18.67 -20.83
CA PRO A 42 -15.63 19.53 -21.34
C PRO A 42 -15.65 20.90 -20.67
N LYS A 43 -15.88 21.96 -21.45
CA LYS A 43 -15.91 23.34 -20.96
C LYS A 43 -17.33 23.90 -21.00
N LEU A 44 -17.77 24.50 -19.89
CA LEU A 44 -19.04 25.21 -19.83
C LEU A 44 -18.98 26.46 -20.74
N LEU A 45 -19.96 26.57 -21.65
CA LEU A 45 -20.16 27.73 -22.51
C LEU A 45 -21.22 28.68 -21.95
N LEU A 46 -22.35 28.14 -21.48
CA LEU A 46 -23.47 28.93 -21.00
C LEU A 46 -24.18 28.21 -19.85
N ALA A 47 -24.64 28.99 -18.87
CA ALA A 47 -25.57 28.51 -17.86
C ALA A 47 -26.83 29.38 -17.85
N THR A 48 -27.99 28.74 -17.80
CA THR A 48 -29.29 29.40 -17.70
C THR A 48 -30.08 28.81 -16.54
N PRO A 49 -30.35 29.57 -15.46
CA PRO A 49 -29.86 30.93 -15.18
C PRO A 49 -28.33 31.02 -15.09
N VAL A 50 -27.78 32.24 -15.19
CA VAL A 50 -26.33 32.47 -15.15
C VAL A 50 -25.75 32.01 -13.81
N ASN A 51 -24.53 31.49 -13.80
CA ASN A 51 -23.85 31.14 -12.55
C ASN A 51 -23.74 32.38 -11.64
N GLN A 52 -23.78 32.21 -10.32
CA GLN A 52 -23.83 33.27 -9.32
C GLN A 52 -25.13 34.12 -9.36
N THR A 53 -26.25 33.55 -9.84
CA THR A 53 -27.55 34.23 -9.80
C THR A 53 -28.03 34.44 -8.36
N ARG A 54 -28.49 35.65 -8.05
CA ARG A 54 -29.16 36.03 -6.79
C ARG A 54 -30.66 36.06 -6.99
N ASN A 55 -31.43 35.96 -5.91
CA ASN A 55 -32.89 35.90 -5.93
C ASN A 55 -33.40 34.82 -6.91
N PHE A 56 -32.73 33.67 -6.92
CA PHE A 56 -33.01 32.56 -7.81
C PHE A 56 -34.41 32.01 -7.58
N ALA A 57 -35.23 32.02 -8.63
CA ALA A 57 -36.62 31.56 -8.61
C ALA A 57 -36.92 30.48 -9.67
N ALA A 58 -35.92 30.07 -10.46
CA ALA A 58 -36.11 29.06 -11.49
C ALA A 58 -36.27 27.66 -10.87
N LYS A 59 -37.00 26.76 -11.53
CA LYS A 59 -37.12 25.35 -11.12
C LYS A 59 -36.13 24.43 -11.82
N GLN A 60 -35.35 24.98 -12.76
CA GLN A 60 -34.45 24.25 -13.62
C GLN A 60 -33.18 25.06 -13.86
N ILE A 61 -32.05 24.35 -13.97
CA ILE A 61 -30.78 24.88 -14.48
C ILE A 61 -30.44 24.13 -15.76
N LYS A 62 -30.06 24.86 -16.81
CA LYS A 62 -29.48 24.31 -18.04
C LYS A 62 -28.03 24.76 -18.18
N LEU A 63 -27.13 23.81 -18.33
CA LEU A 63 -25.69 24.03 -18.55
C LEU A 63 -25.32 23.52 -19.94
N ASP A 64 -24.83 24.39 -20.81
CA ASP A 64 -24.42 24.08 -22.18
C ASP A 64 -22.89 24.00 -22.25
N PHE A 65 -22.37 22.90 -22.80
CA PHE A 65 -20.93 22.62 -22.94
C PHE A 65 -20.50 22.70 -24.41
N ASP A 66 -19.20 22.84 -24.65
CA ASP A 66 -18.59 22.90 -25.98
C ASP A 66 -18.55 21.57 -26.72
N GLU A 67 -18.54 20.47 -25.98
CA GLU A 67 -18.50 19.11 -26.52
C GLU A 67 -19.56 18.16 -25.92
N TYR A 68 -19.65 16.96 -26.49
CA TYR A 68 -20.51 15.90 -25.93
C TYR A 68 -19.85 15.32 -24.69
N PHE A 69 -20.64 15.18 -23.63
CA PHE A 69 -20.19 14.60 -22.37
C PHE A 69 -21.20 13.56 -21.88
N LYS A 70 -20.75 12.72 -20.96
CA LYS A 70 -21.57 11.76 -20.22
C LYS A 70 -21.49 12.06 -18.74
N LEU A 71 -22.54 11.71 -18.01
CA LEU A 71 -22.53 11.70 -16.56
C LEU A 71 -22.15 10.30 -16.06
N THR A 72 -21.11 10.23 -15.23
CA THR A 72 -20.68 8.99 -14.57
C THR A 72 -21.01 9.05 -13.09
N ASN A 73 -21.68 8.01 -12.57
CA ASN A 73 -22.05 7.89 -11.15
C ASN A 73 -22.71 9.16 -10.57
N GLN A 74 -23.62 9.79 -11.32
CA GLN A 74 -24.15 11.13 -11.00
C GLN A 74 -24.69 11.28 -9.56
N TYR A 75 -25.33 10.27 -9.00
CA TYR A 75 -25.84 10.30 -7.63
C TYR A 75 -24.75 10.14 -6.57
N GLN A 76 -23.62 9.51 -6.91
CA GLN A 76 -22.45 9.39 -6.04
C GLN A 76 -21.49 10.56 -6.20
N GLU A 77 -21.47 11.23 -7.35
CA GLU A 77 -20.54 12.32 -7.65
C GLU A 77 -21.13 13.70 -7.38
N ILE A 78 -22.33 13.99 -7.90
CA ILE A 78 -22.95 15.30 -7.77
C ILE A 78 -23.52 15.49 -6.36
N THR A 79 -23.26 16.63 -5.74
CA THR A 79 -23.88 17.06 -4.47
C THR A 79 -24.50 18.43 -4.60
N LEU A 80 -25.49 18.67 -3.75
CA LEU A 80 -26.06 19.98 -3.52
C LEU A 80 -25.84 20.35 -2.07
N SER A 81 -25.32 21.55 -1.82
CA SER A 81 -25.14 22.10 -0.48
C SER A 81 -25.91 23.41 -0.36
N PRO A 82 -26.85 23.56 0.59
CA PRO A 82 -27.34 22.54 1.52
C PRO A 82 -28.02 21.35 0.82
N THR A 83 -27.96 20.18 1.46
CA THR A 83 -28.60 18.96 0.94
C THR A 83 -30.13 19.08 0.96
N MET A 84 -30.80 18.63 -0.09
CA MET A 84 -32.27 18.52 -0.16
C MET A 84 -32.75 17.12 0.25
N GLU A 85 -33.99 17.02 0.71
CA GLU A 85 -34.61 15.73 1.05
C GLU A 85 -34.79 14.85 -0.21
N THR A 86 -35.36 15.41 -1.26
CA THR A 86 -35.45 14.80 -2.59
C THR A 86 -34.35 15.35 -3.49
N PRO A 87 -33.45 14.50 -4.02
CA PRO A 87 -32.37 14.95 -4.88
C PRO A 87 -32.90 15.46 -6.24
N PRO A 88 -32.19 16.42 -6.88
CA PRO A 88 -32.51 16.87 -8.23
C PRO A 88 -32.43 15.75 -9.28
N GLU A 89 -33.12 15.93 -10.39
CA GLU A 89 -33.05 15.03 -11.54
C GLU A 89 -32.15 15.61 -12.64
N TYR A 90 -31.14 14.83 -13.04
CA TYR A 90 -30.14 15.19 -14.04
C TYR A 90 -30.47 14.54 -15.39
N LYS A 91 -30.54 15.34 -16.46
CA LYS A 91 -30.78 14.86 -17.83
C LYS A 91 -29.75 15.45 -18.78
N VAL A 92 -29.01 14.58 -19.47
CA VAL A 92 -28.12 14.98 -20.57
C VAL A 92 -28.95 15.02 -21.87
N LYS A 93 -28.87 16.14 -22.60
CA LYS A 93 -29.49 16.34 -23.92
C LYS A 93 -28.46 16.93 -24.87
N GLY A 94 -27.86 16.10 -25.71
CA GLY A 94 -26.76 16.54 -26.59
C GLY A 94 -25.58 17.04 -25.78
N LYS A 95 -25.21 18.32 -25.96
CA LYS A 95 -24.14 19.00 -25.22
C LYS A 95 -24.65 19.77 -23.99
N SER A 96 -25.88 19.50 -23.54
CA SER A 96 -26.50 20.22 -22.42
C SER A 96 -26.81 19.30 -21.24
N LEU A 97 -26.54 19.77 -20.01
CA LEU A 97 -27.05 19.18 -18.77
C LEU A 97 -28.24 19.99 -18.27
N VAL A 98 -29.36 19.32 -18.05
CA VAL A 98 -30.57 19.89 -17.45
C VAL A 98 -30.75 19.32 -16.05
N ILE A 99 -30.85 20.20 -15.06
CA ILE A 99 -31.02 19.88 -13.63
C ILE A 99 -32.41 20.37 -13.21
N ASN A 100 -33.26 19.47 -12.74
CA ASN A 100 -34.62 19.80 -12.29
C ASN A 100 -34.72 19.64 -10.79
N PHE A 101 -35.13 20.70 -10.10
CA PHE A 101 -35.40 20.66 -8.67
C PHE A 101 -36.80 20.10 -8.42
N LYS A 102 -36.89 19.05 -7.60
CA LYS A 102 -38.16 18.39 -7.26
C LYS A 102 -38.80 18.98 -6.00
N ASP A 103 -37.99 19.38 -5.02
CA ASP A 103 -38.47 20.07 -3.82
C ASP A 103 -38.31 21.58 -3.91
N THR A 104 -38.89 22.26 -2.91
CA THR A 104 -38.77 23.70 -2.73
C THR A 104 -37.40 24.05 -2.13
N LEU A 105 -36.73 25.03 -2.73
CA LEU A 105 -35.48 25.57 -2.21
C LEU A 105 -35.75 26.43 -0.96
N SER A 106 -34.88 26.34 0.04
CA SER A 106 -34.91 27.16 1.23
C SER A 106 -34.70 28.63 0.87
N LYS A 107 -35.43 29.53 1.55
CA LYS A 107 -35.35 30.98 1.32
C LYS A 107 -34.02 31.54 1.83
N ASN A 108 -33.53 32.62 1.21
CA ASN A 108 -32.31 33.33 1.60
C ASN A 108 -31.09 32.42 1.80
N THR A 109 -30.94 31.42 0.94
CA THR A 109 -29.94 30.36 1.08
C THR A 109 -29.06 30.31 -0.16
N THR A 110 -27.73 30.28 0.04
CA THR A 110 -26.77 29.97 -1.02
C THR A 110 -26.75 28.48 -1.29
N TYR A 111 -26.94 28.10 -2.54
CA TYR A 111 -26.85 26.74 -3.02
C TYR A 111 -25.63 26.55 -3.90
N VAL A 112 -24.88 25.49 -3.62
CA VAL A 112 -23.73 25.06 -4.42
C VAL A 112 -24.03 23.67 -4.97
N VAL A 113 -24.18 23.56 -6.29
CA VAL A 113 -24.18 22.29 -7.01
C VAL A 113 -22.73 21.94 -7.33
N ASN A 114 -22.19 20.92 -6.69
CA ASN A 114 -20.83 20.43 -6.92
C ASN A 114 -20.87 19.17 -7.77
N PHE A 115 -20.17 19.17 -8.91
CA PHE A 115 -20.23 18.07 -9.87
C PHE A 115 -19.19 16.97 -9.64
N GLY A 116 -18.27 17.14 -8.68
CA GLY A 116 -17.22 16.15 -8.41
C GLY A 116 -16.43 15.78 -9.67
N LYS A 117 -16.51 14.50 -10.06
CA LYS A 117 -15.94 13.91 -11.29
C LYS A 117 -17.03 13.39 -12.24
N ALA A 118 -18.27 13.86 -12.09
CA ALA A 118 -19.43 13.34 -12.81
C ALA A 118 -19.37 13.63 -14.31
N ILE A 119 -18.90 14.82 -14.69
CA ILE A 119 -18.88 15.28 -16.09
C ILE A 119 -17.58 14.79 -16.75
N GLN A 120 -17.73 13.97 -17.79
CA GLN A 120 -16.62 13.40 -18.54
C GLN A 120 -16.89 13.50 -20.03
N ASP A 121 -15.88 13.77 -20.85
CA ASP A 121 -16.05 13.65 -22.30
C ASP A 121 -16.39 12.19 -22.69
N VAL A 122 -16.95 12.03 -23.89
CA VAL A 122 -17.42 10.73 -24.37
C VAL A 122 -16.28 9.85 -24.87
N ASN A 123 -15.20 10.44 -25.40
CA ASN A 123 -14.17 9.78 -26.19
C ASN A 123 -12.98 9.30 -25.34
N GLU A 124 -12.30 10.21 -24.64
CA GLU A 124 -11.11 10.00 -23.80
C GLU A 124 -11.41 9.93 -22.30
N SER A 125 -12.64 10.28 -21.89
CA SER A 125 -13.12 10.27 -20.49
C SER A 125 -12.29 11.17 -19.53
N ASN A 126 -11.77 12.27 -20.05
CA ASN A 126 -11.23 13.40 -19.32
C ASN A 126 -12.32 13.98 -18.39
N GLN A 127 -11.97 14.12 -17.11
CA GLN A 127 -12.90 14.50 -16.06
C GLN A 127 -12.84 16.00 -15.80
N LEU A 128 -14.00 16.67 -15.81
CA LEU A 128 -14.11 18.04 -15.32
C LEU A 128 -14.23 18.03 -13.79
N LYS A 129 -13.08 18.18 -13.10
CA LYS A 129 -13.00 18.14 -11.63
C LYS A 129 -13.35 19.48 -10.99
N ASN A 130 -13.93 19.43 -9.78
CA ASN A 130 -14.21 20.59 -8.93
C ASN A 130 -15.07 21.69 -9.59
N PHE A 131 -15.82 21.35 -10.62
CA PHE A 131 -16.76 22.29 -11.23
C PHE A 131 -17.97 22.48 -10.31
N THR A 132 -18.35 23.73 -10.09
CA THR A 132 -19.49 24.11 -9.26
C THR A 132 -20.40 25.10 -9.98
N TYR A 133 -21.69 24.99 -9.72
CA TYR A 133 -22.69 26.00 -10.08
C TYR A 133 -23.31 26.53 -8.79
N VAL A 134 -23.29 27.85 -8.62
CA VAL A 134 -23.67 28.53 -7.39
C VAL A 134 -24.79 29.52 -7.66
N PHE A 135 -25.77 29.57 -6.77
CA PHE A 135 -26.85 30.54 -6.81
C PHE A 135 -27.36 30.83 -5.40
N SER A 136 -28.14 31.88 -5.22
CA SER A 136 -28.83 32.16 -3.96
C SER A 136 -30.29 32.47 -4.19
N THR A 137 -31.16 31.93 -3.34
CA THR A 137 -32.58 32.28 -3.30
C THR A 137 -32.85 33.65 -2.66
N GLY A 138 -31.81 34.29 -2.10
CA GLY A 138 -31.86 35.65 -1.56
C GLY A 138 -30.89 36.62 -2.25
N PRO A 139 -30.69 37.82 -1.68
CA PRO A 139 -29.92 38.89 -2.31
C PRO A 139 -28.39 38.74 -2.16
N HIS A 140 -27.93 37.81 -1.32
CA HIS A 140 -26.52 37.58 -1.01
C HIS A 140 -26.11 36.14 -1.36
N ILE A 141 -24.85 35.98 -1.79
CA ILE A 141 -24.21 34.68 -2.00
C ILE A 141 -23.05 34.61 -1.02
N ASP A 142 -22.98 33.50 -0.30
CA ASP A 142 -21.88 33.18 0.58
C ASP A 142 -20.59 33.05 -0.23
N SER A 143 -19.49 33.62 0.28
CA SER A 143 -18.26 33.81 -0.50
C SER A 143 -16.99 33.35 0.21
N LEU A 144 -17.06 32.93 1.47
CA LEU A 144 -15.86 32.53 2.22
C LEU A 144 -15.26 31.24 1.63
N SER A 145 -13.96 31.07 1.84
CA SER A 145 -13.21 29.94 1.31
C SER A 145 -12.24 29.33 2.32
N ILE A 146 -11.98 28.02 2.15
CA ILE A 146 -10.91 27.29 2.83
C ILE A 146 -10.01 26.66 1.77
N SER A 147 -8.72 26.98 1.78
CA SER A 147 -7.73 26.45 0.84
C SER A 147 -6.48 25.94 1.53
N GLY A 148 -5.79 25.01 0.87
CA GLY A 148 -4.70 24.30 1.49
C GLY A 148 -4.09 23.19 0.65
N THR A 149 -3.30 22.33 1.29
CA THR A 149 -2.67 21.18 0.65
C THR A 149 -2.85 19.90 1.47
N VAL A 150 -2.85 18.76 0.77
CA VAL A 150 -2.86 17.43 1.36
C VAL A 150 -1.53 16.73 1.10
N VAL A 151 -0.96 16.15 2.14
CA VAL A 151 0.30 15.37 2.10
C VAL A 151 0.10 14.01 2.74
N ASN A 152 0.87 13.00 2.38
CA ASN A 152 0.87 11.70 3.07
C ASN A 152 1.97 11.67 4.15
N THR A 153 1.63 11.26 5.38
CA THR A 153 2.58 11.26 6.51
C THR A 153 3.75 10.30 6.33
N GLN A 154 3.53 9.18 5.65
CA GLN A 154 4.54 8.14 5.50
C GLN A 154 5.49 8.41 4.34
N THR A 155 4.98 8.95 3.22
CA THR A 155 5.80 9.26 2.03
C THR A 155 6.31 10.70 2.01
N SER A 156 5.69 11.60 2.79
CA SER A 156 5.91 13.06 2.74
C SER A 156 5.62 13.71 1.37
N LEU A 157 4.90 13.02 0.48
CA LEU A 157 4.55 13.51 -0.85
C LEU A 157 3.19 14.22 -0.84
N LYS A 158 3.00 15.14 -1.81
CA LYS A 158 1.70 15.77 -2.09
C LYS A 158 0.73 14.74 -2.66
N GLU A 159 -0.49 14.72 -2.15
CA GLU A 159 -1.49 13.71 -2.52
C GLU A 159 -2.48 14.22 -3.55
N LYS A 160 -2.38 13.69 -4.77
CA LYS A 160 -3.31 13.93 -5.86
C LYS A 160 -4.59 13.13 -5.66
N ASP A 161 -5.73 13.67 -6.10
CA ASP A 161 -7.00 12.95 -6.09
C ASP A 161 -7.41 12.46 -4.68
N ALA A 162 -7.12 13.25 -3.64
CA ALA A 162 -7.67 13.10 -2.30
C ALA A 162 -8.94 13.97 -2.18
N THR A 163 -9.96 13.48 -1.49
CA THR A 163 -11.20 14.22 -1.25
C THR A 163 -11.07 15.01 0.05
N VAL A 164 -11.06 16.33 -0.03
CA VAL A 164 -11.12 17.22 1.14
C VAL A 164 -12.58 17.60 1.36
N MET A 165 -13.09 17.34 2.56
CA MET A 165 -14.49 17.55 2.92
C MET A 165 -14.62 18.30 4.23
N ILE A 166 -15.70 19.07 4.36
CA ILE A 166 -16.03 19.77 5.60
C ILE A 166 -17.44 19.44 6.08
N PHE A 167 -17.60 19.48 7.39
CA PHE A 167 -18.89 19.40 8.07
C PHE A 167 -19.04 20.60 9.01
N PRO A 168 -20.22 21.23 9.06
CA PRO A 168 -20.54 22.13 10.17
C PRO A 168 -20.31 21.42 11.50
N LEU A 169 -19.70 22.10 12.47
CA LEU A 169 -19.25 21.49 13.72
C LEU A 169 -20.40 20.80 14.50
N ASP A 170 -21.62 21.34 14.43
CA ASP A 170 -22.82 20.78 15.06
C ASP A 170 -23.36 19.51 14.35
N LYS A 171 -22.93 19.25 13.12
CA LYS A 171 -23.33 18.08 12.32
C LYS A 171 -22.27 16.99 12.24
N ASP A 172 -21.02 17.29 12.55
CA ASP A 172 -19.86 16.40 12.42
C ASP A 172 -20.12 14.98 12.98
N THR A 173 -20.49 14.87 14.26
CA THR A 173 -20.75 13.57 14.93
C THR A 173 -21.89 12.75 14.29
N THR A 174 -22.84 13.43 13.65
CA THR A 174 -23.97 12.78 12.98
C THR A 174 -23.66 12.36 11.55
N TYR A 175 -22.73 13.04 10.86
CA TYR A 175 -22.49 12.86 9.43
C TYR A 175 -21.18 12.13 9.12
N PHE A 176 -20.10 12.41 9.86
CA PHE A 176 -18.79 11.79 9.60
C PHE A 176 -18.87 10.26 9.71
N GLY A 177 -18.37 9.56 8.68
CA GLY A 177 -18.40 8.10 8.55
C GLY A 177 -19.80 7.49 8.38
N LYS A 178 -20.84 8.31 8.17
CA LYS A 178 -22.25 7.85 8.04
C LYS A 178 -22.97 8.41 6.82
N LYS A 179 -22.61 9.63 6.40
CA LYS A 179 -23.23 10.32 5.27
C LYS A 179 -22.16 10.93 4.38
N LYS A 180 -22.45 10.96 3.08
CA LYS A 180 -21.65 11.67 2.09
C LYS A 180 -21.59 13.17 2.42
N PRO A 181 -20.42 13.82 2.34
CA PRO A 181 -20.30 15.26 2.53
C PRO A 181 -21.01 16.03 1.40
N ALA A 182 -21.73 17.09 1.75
CA ALA A 182 -22.31 18.00 0.77
C ALA A 182 -21.25 18.95 0.17
N ILE A 183 -20.26 19.33 0.98
CA ILE A 183 -19.19 20.27 0.64
C ILE A 183 -17.87 19.52 0.61
N PHE A 184 -17.28 19.40 -0.58
CA PHE A 184 -15.98 18.76 -0.78
C PHE A 184 -15.25 19.32 -2.00
N ALA A 185 -13.95 19.06 -2.07
CA ALA A 185 -13.11 19.31 -3.23
C ALA A 185 -12.13 18.14 -3.42
N THR A 186 -11.69 17.92 -4.65
CA THR A 186 -10.64 16.94 -4.95
C THR A 186 -9.31 17.64 -5.17
N THR A 187 -8.23 17.12 -4.60
CA THR A 187 -6.91 17.72 -4.78
C THR A 187 -6.38 17.61 -6.21
N ASP A 188 -5.64 18.63 -6.66
CA ASP A 188 -4.92 18.63 -7.94
C ASP A 188 -3.63 17.78 -7.88
N SER A 189 -2.83 17.79 -8.95
CA SER A 189 -1.55 17.04 -8.99
C SER A 189 -0.48 17.55 -8.01
N ALA A 190 -0.61 18.77 -7.50
CA ALA A 190 0.25 19.35 -6.48
C ALA A 190 -0.33 19.20 -5.07
N GLY A 191 -1.44 18.47 -4.92
CA GLY A 191 -2.12 18.23 -3.65
C GLY A 191 -2.91 19.41 -3.13
N ASN A 192 -3.15 20.45 -3.95
CA ASN A 192 -3.88 21.64 -3.52
C ASN A 192 -5.39 21.41 -3.57
N PHE A 193 -6.12 22.01 -2.63
CA PHE A 193 -7.57 22.05 -2.64
C PHE A 193 -8.10 23.46 -2.37
N THR A 194 -9.33 23.73 -2.78
CA THR A 194 -10.08 24.94 -2.42
C THR A 194 -11.56 24.59 -2.29
N LEU A 195 -12.13 24.95 -1.14
CA LEU A 195 -13.56 24.92 -0.86
C LEU A 195 -14.05 26.36 -0.88
N SER A 196 -15.02 26.68 -1.73
CA SER A 196 -15.51 28.05 -1.96
C SER A 196 -16.99 28.17 -1.65
N ASN A 197 -17.48 29.41 -1.56
CA ASN A 197 -18.88 29.74 -1.33
C ASN A 197 -19.42 29.18 -0.01
N LEU A 198 -18.59 29.30 1.03
CA LEU A 198 -18.90 28.88 2.39
C LEU A 198 -19.52 30.04 3.16
N HIS A 199 -20.49 29.72 4.03
CA HIS A 199 -21.06 30.67 4.97
C HIS A 199 -20.14 30.83 6.19
N ASP A 200 -20.33 31.90 6.96
CA ASP A 200 -19.65 32.06 8.25
C ASP A 200 -20.03 30.91 9.20
N GLY A 201 -19.05 30.28 9.84
CA GLY A 201 -19.31 29.22 10.80
C GLY A 201 -18.09 28.44 11.24
N LYS A 202 -18.32 27.46 12.11
CA LYS A 202 -17.28 26.53 12.57
C LYS A 202 -17.38 25.21 11.81
N TYR A 203 -16.26 24.75 11.28
CA TYR A 203 -16.18 23.54 10.47
C TYR A 203 -15.15 22.55 10.99
N LYS A 204 -15.49 21.26 10.94
CA LYS A 204 -14.51 20.18 10.94
C LYS A 204 -14.11 19.89 9.50
N ILE A 205 -12.81 19.70 9.28
CA ILE A 205 -12.24 19.42 7.97
C ILE A 205 -11.49 18.09 8.00
N TYR A 206 -11.68 17.32 6.93
CA TYR A 206 -11.06 16.02 6.72
C TYR A 206 -10.51 15.93 5.30
N ALA A 207 -9.44 15.14 5.11
CA ALA A 207 -9.06 14.64 3.79
C ALA A 207 -9.17 13.12 3.79
N LEU A 208 -9.71 12.55 2.72
CA LEU A 208 -9.97 11.12 2.58
C LEU A 208 -9.39 10.64 1.25
N LYS A 209 -8.64 9.54 1.31
CA LYS A 209 -8.11 8.83 0.15
C LYS A 209 -8.66 7.41 0.11
N GLU A 210 -9.42 7.13 -0.94
CA GLU A 210 -10.15 5.88 -1.12
C GLU A 210 -9.73 5.18 -2.42
N THR A 211 -9.85 3.86 -2.44
CA THR A 211 -9.76 3.06 -3.67
C THR A 211 -11.10 3.00 -4.40
N SER A 212 -12.20 2.91 -3.65
CA SER A 212 -13.57 2.90 -4.15
C SER A 212 -14.29 4.13 -3.63
N VAL A 213 -14.45 5.14 -4.49
CA VAL A 213 -14.95 6.47 -4.08
C VAL A 213 -16.43 6.39 -3.66
N ASN A 214 -16.69 6.40 -2.36
CA ASN A 214 -18.01 6.62 -1.78
C ASN A 214 -18.06 7.92 -0.94
N ARG A 215 -16.89 8.51 -0.64
CA ARG A 215 -16.66 9.73 0.17
C ARG A 215 -17.09 9.58 1.62
N ILE A 216 -17.07 8.35 2.13
CA ILE A 216 -17.41 8.01 3.50
C ILE A 216 -16.23 7.23 4.05
N PHE A 217 -15.63 7.72 5.13
CA PHE A 217 -14.57 6.97 5.80
C PHE A 217 -15.19 5.75 6.53
N ASP A 218 -15.14 4.58 5.89
CA ASP A 218 -15.78 3.35 6.37
C ASP A 218 -14.98 2.06 6.17
N GLN A 219 -13.81 2.12 5.51
CA GLN A 219 -12.91 0.97 5.35
C GLN A 219 -11.58 1.16 6.08
N ASP A 220 -11.09 0.08 6.70
CA ASP A 220 -9.78 0.04 7.38
C ASP A 220 -8.59 0.31 6.42
N ALA A 221 -8.79 0.15 5.11
CA ALA A 221 -7.76 0.38 4.09
C ALA A 221 -7.63 1.84 3.64
N GLU A 222 -8.58 2.70 3.99
CA GLU A 222 -8.60 4.10 3.59
C GLU A 222 -7.60 4.94 4.39
N GLU A 223 -7.09 6.00 3.75
CA GLU A 223 -6.28 7.01 4.44
C GLU A 223 -7.12 8.24 4.74
N ILE A 224 -6.90 8.83 5.92
CA ILE A 224 -7.68 9.92 6.45
C ILE A 224 -6.77 10.98 7.07
N ALA A 225 -7.18 12.23 7.03
CA ALA A 225 -6.54 13.36 7.68
C ALA A 225 -7.61 14.22 8.35
N PHE A 226 -7.25 14.92 9.41
CA PHE A 226 -8.15 15.87 10.10
C PHE A 226 -7.35 16.98 10.78
N LEU A 227 -8.03 18.09 11.11
CA LEU A 227 -7.49 19.11 12.02
C LEU A 227 -8.02 18.93 13.44
N LYS A 228 -7.14 19.12 14.42
CA LYS A 228 -7.47 18.97 15.85
C LYS A 228 -8.47 20.04 16.25
N THR A 229 -8.14 21.29 15.96
CA THR A 229 -9.03 22.43 16.16
C THR A 229 -9.95 22.64 14.97
N PRO A 230 -11.27 22.83 15.19
CA PRO A 230 -12.17 23.24 14.12
C PRO A 230 -11.73 24.56 13.48
N VAL A 231 -12.00 24.72 12.19
CA VAL A 231 -11.79 25.98 11.48
C VAL A 231 -12.92 26.94 11.84
N ASN A 232 -12.59 28.10 12.42
CA ASN A 232 -13.54 29.17 12.70
C ASN A 232 -13.56 30.16 11.53
N LEU A 233 -14.48 29.95 10.59
CA LEU A 233 -14.52 30.64 9.32
C LEU A 233 -15.32 31.94 9.42
N THR A 234 -14.63 33.05 9.66
CA THR A 234 -15.18 34.43 9.62
C THR A 234 -14.58 35.26 8.47
N LYS A 235 -13.52 34.71 7.85
CA LYS A 235 -12.79 35.24 6.71
C LYS A 235 -12.15 34.08 5.96
N ASP A 236 -11.68 34.32 4.74
CA ASP A 236 -10.96 33.29 3.98
C ASP A 236 -9.81 32.70 4.79
N THR A 237 -9.73 31.37 4.80
CA THR A 237 -8.69 30.61 5.47
C THR A 237 -7.81 29.94 4.42
N GLN A 238 -6.52 30.22 4.46
CA GLN A 238 -5.54 29.70 3.49
C GLN A 238 -4.46 28.89 4.22
N ASN A 239 -3.66 28.16 3.44
CA ASN A 239 -2.52 27.38 3.93
C ASN A 239 -2.89 26.28 4.94
N VAL A 240 -4.11 25.74 4.86
CA VAL A 240 -4.48 24.57 5.64
C VAL A 240 -3.66 23.37 5.18
N GLN A 241 -2.97 22.68 6.09
CA GLN A 241 -2.25 21.47 5.75
C GLN A 241 -2.93 20.25 6.39
N LEU A 242 -3.31 19.29 5.55
CA LEU A 242 -3.89 18.02 5.98
C LEU A 242 -2.89 16.89 5.70
N SER A 243 -2.61 16.08 6.70
CA SER A 243 -1.64 14.99 6.59
C SER A 243 -2.38 13.65 6.64
N LEU A 244 -2.51 12.99 5.49
CA LEU A 244 -3.15 11.69 5.32
C LEU A 244 -2.33 10.59 5.98
N PHE A 245 -3.03 9.71 6.67
CA PHE A 245 -2.47 8.51 7.25
C PHE A 245 -3.50 7.38 7.23
N LYS A 246 -3.01 6.13 7.20
CA LYS A 246 -3.86 4.96 7.38
C LYS A 246 -4.08 4.73 8.88
N GLN A 247 -5.30 4.96 9.36
CA GLN A 247 -5.63 4.78 10.78
C GLN A 247 -5.41 3.34 11.25
N THR A 248 -4.97 3.16 12.50
CA THR A 248 -5.05 1.85 13.18
C THR A 248 -6.50 1.59 13.59
N PRO A 249 -7.13 0.50 13.10
CA PRO A 249 -8.51 0.15 13.47
C PRO A 249 -8.71 0.03 14.98
N ASP A 250 -9.80 0.60 15.51
CA ASP A 250 -10.12 0.49 16.95
C ASP A 250 -10.51 -0.93 17.34
N LYS A 251 -11.30 -1.57 16.48
CA LYS A 251 -11.79 -2.93 16.71
C LYS A 251 -10.84 -3.90 16.01
N PHE A 252 -10.20 -4.75 16.81
CA PHE A 252 -9.46 -5.88 16.28
C PHE A 252 -10.41 -6.86 15.58
N ARG A 253 -9.99 -7.34 14.42
CA ARG A 253 -10.66 -8.37 13.64
C ARG A 253 -9.63 -9.29 12.99
N VAL A 254 -9.90 -10.59 13.03
CA VAL A 254 -9.28 -11.56 12.15
C VAL A 254 -10.06 -11.53 10.83
N THR A 255 -9.46 -10.90 9.83
CA THR A 255 -10.07 -10.63 8.52
C THR A 255 -10.18 -11.89 7.66
N ASP A 256 -9.26 -12.84 7.85
CA ASP A 256 -9.27 -14.10 7.15
C ASP A 256 -8.78 -15.24 8.04
N ARG A 257 -9.37 -16.43 7.85
CA ARG A 257 -9.01 -17.65 8.55
C ARG A 257 -9.17 -18.85 7.61
N HIS A 258 -8.07 -19.50 7.26
CA HIS A 258 -8.10 -20.68 6.41
C HIS A 258 -6.98 -21.66 6.78
N PHE A 259 -6.98 -22.82 6.14
CA PHE A 259 -5.88 -23.78 6.17
C PHE A 259 -5.27 -23.70 4.79
N ASP A 260 -3.96 -23.49 4.73
CA ASP A 260 -3.24 -23.61 3.48
C ASP A 260 -3.20 -25.09 3.04
N PRO A 261 -2.86 -25.38 1.76
CA PRO A 261 -2.66 -26.75 1.30
C PRO A 261 -1.64 -27.55 2.11
N ASP A 262 -0.71 -26.89 2.81
CA ASP A 262 0.24 -27.53 3.72
C ASP A 262 -0.35 -27.88 5.10
N GLY A 263 -1.60 -27.49 5.37
CA GLY A 263 -2.32 -27.78 6.60
C GLY A 263 -2.01 -26.84 7.76
N LYS A 264 -1.26 -25.74 7.58
CA LYS A 264 -1.14 -24.70 8.60
C LYS A 264 -2.38 -23.82 8.60
N MET A 265 -2.86 -23.43 9.79
CA MET A 265 -3.93 -22.43 9.90
C MET A 265 -3.33 -21.05 9.73
N VAL A 266 -3.88 -20.26 8.80
CA VAL A 266 -3.51 -18.87 8.58
C VAL A 266 -4.57 -17.99 9.24
N LEU A 267 -4.14 -17.02 10.05
CA LEU A 267 -4.97 -15.95 10.57
C LEU A 267 -4.39 -14.61 10.11
N LEU A 268 -5.18 -13.83 9.38
CA LEU A 268 -4.82 -12.47 8.97
C LEU A 268 -5.55 -11.46 9.86
N PHE A 269 -4.86 -10.43 10.34
CA PHE A 269 -5.40 -9.42 11.25
C PHE A 269 -5.58 -8.09 10.53
N ASN A 270 -6.63 -7.33 10.88
CA ASN A 270 -6.82 -5.97 10.35
C ASN A 270 -5.84 -4.94 10.94
N ARG A 271 -5.15 -5.29 12.03
CA ARG A 271 -4.11 -4.47 12.66
C ARG A 271 -3.04 -5.34 13.33
N PRO A 272 -1.82 -4.82 13.51
CA PRO A 272 -0.82 -5.43 14.39
C PRO A 272 -1.35 -5.63 15.81
N VAL A 273 -0.92 -6.71 16.47
CA VAL A 273 -1.25 -7.04 17.85
C VAL A 273 -0.01 -6.88 18.73
N LEU A 274 -0.18 -6.27 19.91
CA LEU A 274 0.90 -6.11 20.89
C LEU A 274 1.07 -7.38 21.74
N GLU A 275 2.30 -7.89 21.82
CA GLU A 275 2.62 -9.14 22.53
C GLU A 275 1.62 -10.27 22.23
N PRO A 276 1.46 -10.62 20.94
CA PRO A 276 0.42 -11.54 20.52
C PRO A 276 0.69 -12.95 21.02
N SER A 277 -0.38 -13.61 21.45
CA SER A 277 -0.39 -15.05 21.73
C SER A 277 -1.71 -15.65 21.26
N LEU A 278 -1.71 -16.97 21.07
CA LEU A 278 -2.90 -17.70 20.62
C LEU A 278 -3.21 -18.84 21.57
N LYS A 279 -4.50 -19.11 21.74
CA LYS A 279 -5.01 -20.23 22.52
C LYS A 279 -6.06 -20.98 21.72
N ILE A 280 -5.86 -22.26 21.52
CA ILE A 280 -6.86 -23.16 20.94
C ILE A 280 -7.83 -23.55 22.06
N ASN A 281 -9.07 -23.09 21.97
CA ASN A 281 -10.11 -23.40 22.95
C ASN A 281 -10.75 -24.75 22.66
N HIS A 282 -10.82 -25.13 21.39
CA HIS A 282 -11.41 -26.39 20.95
C HIS A 282 -10.72 -26.92 19.69
N PRO A 283 -10.37 -28.22 19.63
CA PRO A 283 -10.24 -29.14 20.76
C PRO A 283 -9.09 -28.70 21.69
N ALA A 284 -9.31 -28.65 22.99
CA ALA A 284 -8.33 -28.11 23.95
C ALA A 284 -6.97 -28.84 23.93
N ALA A 285 -6.97 -30.15 23.65
CA ALA A 285 -5.75 -30.96 23.56
C ALA A 285 -4.78 -30.51 22.45
N LEU A 286 -5.26 -29.77 21.44
CA LEU A 286 -4.39 -29.23 20.40
C LEU A 286 -3.56 -28.04 20.90
N ASP A 287 -3.99 -27.37 21.97
CA ASP A 287 -3.33 -26.15 22.46
C ASP A 287 -1.89 -26.41 22.93
N GLU A 288 -1.64 -27.57 23.53
CA GLU A 288 -0.31 -27.99 23.98
C GLU A 288 0.59 -28.46 22.83
N GLN A 289 -0.01 -28.83 21.68
CA GLN A 289 0.70 -29.40 20.54
C GLN A 289 0.98 -28.39 19.42
N LYS A 290 0.43 -27.18 19.55
CA LYS A 290 0.54 -26.14 18.51
C LYS A 290 1.95 -25.58 18.43
N ILE A 291 2.36 -25.23 17.22
CA ILE A 291 3.50 -24.35 16.97
C ILE A 291 2.95 -23.11 16.30
N VAL A 292 3.37 -21.94 16.78
CA VAL A 292 2.87 -20.65 16.30
C VAL A 292 4.04 -19.85 15.75
N ASP A 293 3.93 -19.44 14.49
CA ASP A 293 4.76 -18.38 13.92
C ASP A 293 3.93 -17.10 13.86
N ILE A 294 4.47 -15.99 14.36
CA ILE A 294 3.86 -14.66 14.22
C ILE A 294 4.74 -13.83 13.30
N THR A 295 4.14 -13.12 12.35
CA THR A 295 4.90 -12.27 11.44
C THR A 295 5.62 -11.15 12.19
N LYS A 296 6.73 -10.64 11.64
CA LYS A 296 7.48 -9.51 12.23
C LYS A 296 6.60 -8.26 12.39
N THR A 297 5.67 -8.05 11.46
CA THR A 297 4.66 -7.00 11.47
C THR A 297 3.52 -7.24 12.47
N ARG A 298 3.45 -8.43 13.08
CA ARG A 298 2.45 -8.85 14.07
C ARG A 298 0.99 -8.73 13.61
N ASP A 299 0.79 -8.73 12.30
CA ASP A 299 -0.49 -8.62 11.60
C ASP A 299 -0.99 -9.98 11.07
N SER A 300 -0.24 -11.05 11.31
CA SER A 300 -0.63 -12.40 10.92
C SER A 300 -0.02 -13.45 11.84
N ALA A 301 -0.72 -14.56 12.00
CA ALA A 301 -0.24 -15.73 12.72
C ALA A 301 -0.46 -17.00 11.90
N TYR A 302 0.50 -17.91 11.98
CA TYR A 302 0.44 -19.25 11.39
C TYR A 302 0.47 -20.28 12.51
N ILE A 303 -0.52 -21.17 12.52
CA ILE A 303 -0.64 -22.23 13.53
C ILE A 303 -0.42 -23.58 12.85
N TYR A 304 0.60 -24.30 13.28
CA TYR A 304 0.89 -25.66 12.83
C TYR A 304 0.42 -26.66 13.88
N LEU A 305 -0.35 -27.66 13.45
CA LEU A 305 -1.00 -28.64 14.33
C LEU A 305 -0.57 -30.05 13.96
N LYS A 306 0.07 -30.78 14.87
CA LYS A 306 0.51 -32.16 14.60
C LYS A 306 -0.64 -33.09 14.23
N ASN A 307 -1.75 -32.97 14.96
CA ASN A 307 -2.95 -33.77 14.74
C ASN A 307 -4.03 -32.94 14.04
N MET A 308 -4.43 -33.36 12.84
CA MET A 308 -5.50 -32.73 12.05
C MET A 308 -6.83 -33.49 12.14
N ASN A 309 -6.96 -34.48 13.02
CA ASN A 309 -8.18 -35.27 13.20
C ASN A 309 -9.19 -34.56 14.12
N PHE A 310 -9.87 -33.56 13.56
CA PHE A 310 -10.93 -32.80 14.21
C PHE A 310 -11.84 -32.19 13.14
N ASP A 311 -13.11 -31.98 13.48
CA ASP A 311 -14.08 -31.36 12.57
C ASP A 311 -14.02 -29.85 12.60
N SER A 312 -13.86 -29.26 13.78
CA SER A 312 -13.80 -27.82 13.96
C SER A 312 -12.69 -27.43 14.92
N ILE A 313 -12.15 -26.23 14.72
CA ILE A 313 -11.18 -25.61 15.61
C ILE A 313 -11.67 -24.23 16.04
N SER A 314 -11.50 -23.91 17.31
CA SER A 314 -11.74 -22.58 17.89
C SER A 314 -10.46 -22.03 18.49
N VAL A 315 -10.07 -20.83 18.08
CA VAL A 315 -8.82 -20.17 18.46
C VAL A 315 -9.11 -18.76 18.98
N SER A 316 -8.65 -18.46 20.18
CA SER A 316 -8.55 -17.09 20.70
C SER A 316 -7.24 -16.46 20.27
N VAL A 317 -7.31 -15.22 19.78
CA VAL A 317 -6.17 -14.30 19.68
C VAL A 317 -6.14 -13.46 20.95
N LEU A 318 -4.95 -13.31 21.53
CA LEU A 318 -4.75 -12.54 22.76
C LEU A 318 -3.74 -11.41 22.52
N GLU A 319 -4.03 -10.24 23.08
CA GLU A 319 -3.13 -9.08 23.16
C GLU A 319 -2.77 -8.88 24.63
N LYS A 320 -1.47 -8.92 24.96
CA LYS A 320 -0.99 -8.82 26.35
C LYS A 320 -1.71 -9.77 27.32
N GLY A 321 -1.99 -11.00 26.86
CA GLY A 321 -2.68 -12.04 27.63
C GLY A 321 -4.21 -11.88 27.75
N GLN A 322 -4.82 -10.84 27.18
CA GLN A 322 -6.28 -10.67 27.16
C GLN A 322 -6.85 -11.13 25.82
N VAL A 323 -7.95 -11.89 25.84
CA VAL A 323 -8.65 -12.31 24.62
C VAL A 323 -9.28 -11.11 23.93
N ILE A 324 -8.85 -10.84 22.70
CA ILE A 324 -9.39 -9.75 21.88
C ILE A 324 -10.41 -10.25 20.84
N GLU A 325 -10.27 -11.50 20.40
CA GLU A 325 -11.22 -12.15 19.49
C GLU A 325 -11.08 -13.68 19.57
N THR A 326 -12.19 -14.37 19.37
CA THR A 326 -12.24 -15.83 19.22
C THR A 326 -12.82 -16.16 17.87
N VAL A 327 -12.15 -17.02 17.13
CA VAL A 327 -12.52 -17.41 15.78
C VAL A 327 -12.66 -18.92 15.69
N SER A 328 -13.69 -19.38 15.01
CA SER A 328 -13.92 -20.80 14.78
C SER A 328 -13.93 -21.10 13.30
N ARG A 329 -13.45 -22.29 12.94
CA ARG A 329 -13.53 -22.80 11.57
C ARG A 329 -13.78 -24.29 11.58
N THR A 330 -14.78 -24.71 10.81
CA THR A 330 -15.04 -26.12 10.51
C THR A 330 -14.29 -26.49 9.24
N LYS A 331 -13.64 -27.66 9.24
CA LYS A 331 -12.97 -28.23 8.08
C LYS A 331 -13.99 -28.84 7.12
N SER A 332 -13.67 -28.83 5.84
CA SER A 332 -14.47 -29.59 4.86
C SER A 332 -14.08 -31.07 4.92
N ALA A 333 -15.06 -31.97 4.79
CA ALA A 333 -14.80 -33.41 4.71
C ALA A 333 -13.93 -33.81 3.50
N LYS A 334 -13.85 -32.96 2.47
CA LYS A 334 -13.02 -33.17 1.27
C LYS A 334 -11.68 -32.42 1.30
N GLU A 335 -11.38 -31.73 2.40
CA GLU A 335 -10.14 -30.97 2.55
C GLU A 335 -8.96 -31.94 2.64
N SER A 336 -8.01 -31.83 1.72
CA SER A 336 -6.79 -32.63 1.70
C SER A 336 -5.57 -31.71 1.79
N TYR A 337 -4.52 -32.21 2.43
CA TYR A 337 -3.30 -31.45 2.65
C TYR A 337 -2.13 -32.11 1.93
N GLN A 338 -1.43 -31.34 1.12
CA GLN A 338 -0.20 -31.73 0.44
C GLN A 338 0.95 -30.98 1.07
N ARG A 339 1.79 -31.71 1.79
CA ARG A 339 2.91 -31.13 2.52
C ARG A 339 4.19 -31.56 1.84
N VAL A 340 4.92 -30.56 1.37
CA VAL A 340 6.23 -30.74 0.77
C VAL A 340 7.22 -29.93 1.59
N LEU A 341 8.18 -30.63 2.18
CA LEU A 341 9.24 -29.99 2.95
C LEU A 341 10.30 -29.44 1.98
N ASN A 342 10.31 -28.11 1.86
CA ASN A 342 11.23 -27.34 1.04
C ASN A 342 11.96 -26.31 1.91
N PHE A 343 13.02 -25.70 1.35
CA PHE A 343 13.79 -24.67 2.03
C PHE A 343 13.94 -23.44 1.16
N THR A 344 13.79 -22.28 1.81
CA THR A 344 14.32 -21.02 1.30
C THR A 344 15.68 -20.76 1.95
N TYR A 345 16.55 -20.06 1.26
CA TYR A 345 17.94 -19.86 1.66
C TYR A 345 18.20 -18.37 1.85
N GLY A 346 18.94 -18.01 2.89
CA GLY A 346 19.39 -16.64 3.20
C GLY A 346 20.44 -16.12 2.21
N LEU A 347 20.11 -16.18 0.92
CA LEU A 347 20.92 -15.72 -0.20
C LEU A 347 20.24 -14.51 -0.84
N ASN A 348 21.03 -13.68 -1.52
CA ASN A 348 20.47 -12.63 -2.37
C ASN A 348 19.83 -13.21 -3.66
N THR A 349 19.27 -12.33 -4.49
CA THR A 349 18.61 -12.69 -5.76
C THR A 349 19.53 -13.42 -6.73
N ASP A 350 20.84 -13.17 -6.67
CA ASP A 350 21.85 -13.78 -7.53
C ASP A 350 22.42 -15.08 -6.94
N SER A 351 21.73 -15.64 -5.94
CA SER A 351 22.17 -16.85 -5.23
C SER A 351 23.53 -16.69 -4.57
N LYS A 352 23.82 -15.51 -4.01
CA LYS A 352 25.05 -15.26 -3.26
C LYS A 352 24.81 -15.09 -1.77
N LEU A 353 25.71 -15.67 -0.99
CA LEU A 353 25.75 -15.55 0.46
C LEU A 353 26.46 -14.26 0.84
N LYS A 354 25.87 -13.52 1.79
CA LYS A 354 26.49 -12.33 2.35
C LYS A 354 27.83 -12.71 3.03
N PRO A 355 28.94 -12.00 2.79
CA PRO A 355 30.22 -12.27 3.42
C PRO A 355 30.14 -12.27 4.94
N ALA A 356 30.95 -13.13 5.58
CA ALA A 356 31.03 -13.26 7.04
C ALA A 356 29.68 -13.58 7.73
N THR A 357 28.75 -14.22 7.01
CA THR A 357 27.51 -14.74 7.57
C THR A 357 27.37 -16.23 7.34
N ASP A 358 26.63 -16.91 8.21
CA ASP A 358 26.24 -18.29 8.01
C ASP A 358 25.07 -18.41 7.01
N LEU A 359 24.95 -19.56 6.35
CA LEU A 359 23.81 -19.81 5.48
C LEU A 359 22.58 -20.16 6.33
N ILE A 360 21.55 -19.31 6.26
CA ILE A 360 20.25 -19.59 6.87
C ILE A 360 19.42 -20.44 5.91
N LEU A 361 18.86 -21.54 6.41
CA LEU A 361 17.85 -22.33 5.73
C LEU A 361 16.53 -22.18 6.49
N MET A 362 15.49 -21.76 5.80
CA MET A 362 14.15 -21.62 6.37
C MET A 362 13.23 -22.65 5.72
N ALA A 363 12.85 -23.65 6.51
CA ALA A 363 11.95 -24.71 6.10
C ALA A 363 10.54 -24.15 5.79
N SER A 364 9.84 -24.76 4.84
CA SER A 364 8.43 -24.44 4.54
C SER A 364 7.50 -24.75 5.71
N GLN A 365 7.89 -25.67 6.60
CA GLN A 365 7.10 -26.16 7.73
C GLN A 365 8.02 -26.48 8.92
N PRO A 366 7.50 -26.50 10.17
CA PRO A 366 8.30 -26.88 11.33
C PRO A 366 8.89 -28.28 11.19
N VAL A 367 10.17 -28.40 11.53
CA VAL A 367 10.93 -29.65 11.41
C VAL A 367 11.03 -30.33 12.77
N GLN A 368 10.69 -31.61 12.85
CA GLN A 368 10.83 -32.40 14.07
C GLN A 368 12.26 -32.87 14.29
N SER A 369 12.88 -33.43 13.25
CA SER A 369 14.23 -34.00 13.31
C SER A 369 14.95 -33.89 11.97
N PHE A 370 16.28 -34.01 12.00
CA PHE A 370 17.11 -34.08 10.81
C PHE A 370 18.32 -35.00 11.03
N GLU A 371 18.81 -35.59 9.93
CA GLU A 371 19.98 -36.47 9.90
C GLU A 371 21.12 -35.77 9.14
N GLN A 372 22.10 -35.22 9.86
CA GLN A 372 23.21 -34.49 9.25
C GLN A 372 24.03 -35.35 8.26
N SER A 373 24.14 -36.66 8.49
CA SER A 373 24.85 -37.59 7.59
C SER A 373 24.26 -37.69 6.18
N ARG A 374 23.01 -37.25 5.99
CA ARG A 374 22.34 -37.21 4.68
C ARG A 374 22.50 -35.87 3.97
N ILE A 375 23.19 -34.92 4.57
CA ILE A 375 23.43 -33.59 4.02
C ILE A 375 24.89 -33.54 3.58
N ARG A 376 25.15 -33.02 2.39
CA ARG A 376 26.49 -32.84 1.85
C ARG A 376 26.69 -31.41 1.44
N LEU A 377 27.89 -30.91 1.65
CA LEU A 377 28.34 -29.62 1.16
C LEU A 377 29.53 -29.85 0.24
N LEU A 378 29.42 -29.42 -1.01
CA LEU A 378 30.53 -29.44 -1.94
C LEU A 378 31.09 -28.02 -2.07
N GLU A 379 32.41 -27.89 -2.01
CA GLU A 379 33.18 -26.68 -2.36
C GLU A 379 34.02 -27.02 -3.59
N ASP A 380 33.77 -26.35 -4.72
CA ASP A 380 34.43 -26.60 -6.00
C ASP A 380 34.42 -28.10 -6.38
N SER A 381 33.24 -28.72 -6.22
CA SER A 381 32.98 -30.15 -6.46
C SER A 381 33.67 -31.12 -5.49
N VAL A 382 34.33 -30.63 -4.43
CA VAL A 382 34.94 -31.45 -3.37
C VAL A 382 34.02 -31.50 -2.15
N ASP A 383 33.65 -32.70 -1.71
CA ASP A 383 32.83 -32.95 -0.51
C ASP A 383 33.53 -32.44 0.76
N LYS A 384 32.78 -31.77 1.64
CA LYS A 384 33.26 -31.16 2.88
C LYS A 384 32.52 -31.77 4.07
N ALA A 385 33.29 -32.25 5.04
CA ALA A 385 32.76 -32.85 6.27
C ALA A 385 32.75 -31.86 7.45
N ASP A 386 33.45 -30.73 7.35
CA ASP A 386 33.68 -29.75 8.42
C ASP A 386 32.62 -28.64 8.50
N PHE A 387 31.34 -28.98 8.25
CA PHE A 387 30.21 -28.09 8.45
C PHE A 387 29.27 -28.61 9.54
N THR A 388 28.45 -27.71 10.09
CA THR A 388 27.43 -28.08 11.09
C THR A 388 26.11 -27.41 10.74
N ILE A 389 25.01 -28.09 11.09
CA ILE A 389 23.67 -27.51 10.96
C ILE A 389 23.06 -27.43 12.35
N VAL A 390 22.65 -26.21 12.73
CA VAL A 390 22.04 -25.92 14.03
C VAL A 390 20.60 -25.50 13.80
N LYS A 391 19.66 -26.16 14.48
CA LYS A 391 18.25 -25.76 14.52
C LYS A 391 18.05 -24.65 15.55
N ASP A 392 17.23 -23.65 15.23
CA ASP A 392 16.85 -22.60 16.18
C ASP A 392 15.77 -23.13 17.16
N ASP A 393 15.97 -22.89 18.46
CA ASP A 393 15.07 -23.39 19.51
C ASP A 393 13.72 -22.65 19.55
N LYS A 394 13.72 -21.37 19.16
CA LYS A 394 12.52 -20.52 19.17
C LYS A 394 11.82 -20.55 17.82
N GLU A 395 12.58 -20.50 16.74
CA GLU A 395 12.06 -20.53 15.37
C GLU A 395 12.21 -21.94 14.78
N GLN A 396 11.26 -22.84 15.03
CA GLN A 396 11.38 -24.27 14.70
C GLN A 396 11.55 -24.62 13.21
N ARG A 397 11.46 -23.62 12.32
CA ARG A 397 11.67 -23.72 10.86
C ARG A 397 13.06 -23.29 10.42
N LYS A 398 13.81 -22.61 11.29
CA LYS A 398 15.06 -21.95 10.95
C LYS A 398 16.24 -22.83 11.33
N PHE A 399 17.14 -23.00 10.38
CA PHE A 399 18.38 -23.74 10.50
C PHE A 399 19.54 -22.85 10.06
N THR A 400 20.67 -23.00 10.73
CA THR A 400 21.91 -22.27 10.42
C THR A 400 22.97 -23.29 10.02
N LEU A 401 23.41 -23.25 8.76
CA LEU A 401 24.56 -24.03 8.29
C LEU A 401 25.82 -23.20 8.51
N LYS A 402 26.63 -23.63 9.47
CA LYS A 402 27.90 -23.01 9.83
C LYS A 402 29.03 -23.68 9.07
N TYR A 403 29.77 -22.87 8.34
CA TYR A 403 30.93 -23.30 7.56
C TYR A 403 31.89 -22.13 7.37
N LYS A 404 33.17 -22.40 7.15
CA LYS A 404 34.19 -21.38 6.86
C LYS A 404 34.16 -21.01 5.38
N TRP A 405 33.15 -20.25 4.98
CA TRP A 405 32.93 -19.86 3.60
C TRP A 405 34.12 -19.08 3.01
N LYS A 406 34.58 -19.49 1.82
CA LYS A 406 35.65 -18.86 1.06
C LYS A 406 35.09 -18.06 -0.11
N GLN A 407 35.78 -16.97 -0.45
CA GLN A 407 35.44 -16.19 -1.63
C GLN A 407 35.82 -16.93 -2.91
N ASN A 408 35.09 -16.65 -3.99
CA ASN A 408 35.28 -17.20 -5.33
C ASN A 408 35.11 -18.72 -5.47
N ALA A 409 34.88 -19.45 -4.36
CA ALA A 409 34.53 -20.86 -4.37
C ALA A 409 33.06 -21.05 -4.74
N LYS A 410 32.76 -22.14 -5.46
CA LYS A 410 31.39 -22.58 -5.77
C LYS A 410 30.92 -23.57 -4.73
N TYR A 411 29.79 -23.26 -4.10
CA TYR A 411 29.18 -24.13 -3.13
C TYR A 411 27.96 -24.83 -3.70
N GLU A 412 27.82 -26.11 -3.37
CA GLU A 412 26.61 -26.89 -3.62
C GLU A 412 26.18 -27.59 -2.34
N LEU A 413 25.03 -27.19 -1.81
CA LEU A 413 24.38 -27.87 -0.72
C LEU A 413 23.44 -28.93 -1.28
N GLN A 414 23.69 -30.18 -0.93
CA GLN A 414 22.84 -31.32 -1.27
C GLN A 414 22.14 -31.81 -0.01
N ILE A 415 20.82 -31.69 0.01
CA ILE A 415 19.98 -32.29 1.05
C ILE A 415 19.38 -33.55 0.42
N ASN A 416 19.89 -34.73 0.77
CA ASN A 416 19.41 -35.98 0.18
C ASN A 416 18.02 -36.36 0.70
N ASP A 417 17.40 -37.34 0.05
CA ASP A 417 16.11 -37.88 0.48
C ASP A 417 16.16 -38.31 1.95
N ASN A 418 15.10 -37.95 2.68
CA ASN A 418 14.91 -38.29 4.09
C ASN A 418 15.88 -37.60 5.07
N ALA A 419 16.58 -36.55 4.65
CA ALA A 419 17.46 -35.79 5.54
C ALA A 419 16.72 -35.01 6.64
N PHE A 420 15.51 -34.56 6.38
CA PHE A 420 14.67 -33.79 7.30
C PHE A 420 13.28 -34.43 7.39
N THR A 421 12.74 -34.48 8.61
CA THR A 421 11.36 -34.93 8.89
C THR A 421 10.58 -33.79 9.52
N ASN A 422 9.44 -33.40 8.93
CA ASN A 422 8.58 -32.36 9.48
C ASN A 422 7.76 -32.88 10.68
N ILE A 423 7.03 -31.99 11.36
CA ILE A 423 6.16 -32.36 12.49
C ILE A 423 4.98 -33.26 12.12
N TYR A 424 4.75 -33.50 10.83
CA TYR A 424 3.70 -34.36 10.30
C TYR A 424 4.22 -35.76 9.92
N GLY A 425 5.52 -36.01 10.07
CA GLY A 425 6.18 -37.27 9.72
C GLY A 425 6.61 -37.38 8.25
N GLU A 426 6.40 -36.35 7.43
CA GLU A 426 6.84 -36.37 6.04
C GLU A 426 8.29 -35.96 5.93
N ARG A 427 8.92 -36.54 4.92
CA ARG A 427 10.35 -36.44 4.67
C ARG A 427 10.62 -35.65 3.41
N ASN A 428 11.67 -34.85 3.41
CA ASN A 428 12.06 -34.11 2.21
C ASN A 428 12.48 -35.08 1.09
N LYS A 429 12.22 -34.67 -0.15
CA LYS A 429 12.89 -35.23 -1.34
C LYS A 429 14.27 -34.62 -1.49
N ARG A 430 15.11 -35.20 -2.36
CA ARG A 430 16.42 -34.61 -2.69
C ARG A 430 16.29 -33.15 -3.17
N LEU A 431 17.04 -32.26 -2.54
CA LEU A 431 17.16 -30.84 -2.89
C LEU A 431 18.62 -30.50 -3.14
N LEU A 432 18.85 -29.65 -4.14
CA LEU A 432 20.17 -29.16 -4.51
C LEU A 432 20.12 -27.63 -4.56
N ARG A 433 21.08 -26.99 -3.89
CA ARG A 433 21.22 -25.53 -3.91
C ARG A 433 22.66 -25.13 -4.18
N GLN A 434 22.87 -24.47 -5.32
CA GLN A 434 24.14 -23.86 -5.67
C GLN A 434 24.19 -22.39 -5.26
N PHE A 435 25.34 -21.95 -4.78
CA PHE A 435 25.59 -20.56 -4.39
C PHE A 435 27.09 -20.25 -4.35
N GLN A 436 27.42 -18.98 -4.21
CA GLN A 436 28.77 -18.50 -3.96
C GLN A 436 28.74 -17.48 -2.82
N VAL A 437 29.88 -17.23 -2.19
CA VAL A 437 30.01 -16.05 -1.32
C VAL A 437 30.11 -14.82 -2.22
N ASP A 438 29.36 -13.77 -1.89
CA ASP A 438 29.47 -12.52 -2.63
C ASP A 438 30.84 -11.86 -2.39
N LYS A 439 31.24 -10.97 -3.29
CA LYS A 439 32.54 -10.28 -3.16
C LYS A 439 32.48 -9.28 -2.01
N LEU A 440 33.52 -9.21 -1.17
CA LEU A 440 33.63 -8.15 -0.16
C LEU A 440 33.57 -6.75 -0.79
N ASP A 441 34.08 -6.64 -2.02
CA ASP A 441 34.04 -5.43 -2.84
C ASP A 441 32.60 -4.98 -3.18
N ASN A 442 31.58 -5.79 -2.92
CA ASN A 442 30.19 -5.35 -3.05
C ASN A 442 29.64 -4.76 -1.74
N TYR A 443 30.46 -4.65 -0.70
CA TYR A 443 30.03 -4.19 0.62
C TYR A 443 30.90 -3.05 1.14
N GLY A 444 30.30 -2.18 1.93
CA GLY A 444 30.98 -1.12 2.67
C GLY A 444 30.38 -0.96 4.06
N SER A 445 30.86 0.03 4.79
CA SER A 445 30.42 0.35 6.14
C SER A 445 30.19 1.85 6.28
N VAL A 446 29.27 2.22 7.17
CA VAL A 446 29.10 3.61 7.60
C VAL A 446 28.95 3.69 9.10
N LEU A 447 29.73 4.57 9.71
CA LEU A 447 29.56 4.99 11.10
C LEU A 447 28.66 6.22 11.11
N MET A 448 27.42 6.04 11.56
CA MET A 448 26.43 7.10 11.62
C MET A 448 26.39 7.71 13.01
N LYS A 449 26.81 8.98 13.15
CA LYS A 449 26.57 9.77 14.36
C LYS A 449 25.17 10.36 14.30
N VAL A 450 24.25 9.81 15.08
CA VAL A 450 22.88 10.33 15.21
C VAL A 450 22.86 11.33 16.36
N VAL A 451 22.55 12.59 16.06
CA VAL A 451 22.38 13.68 17.03
C VAL A 451 20.90 13.93 17.22
N VAL A 452 20.41 13.74 18.45
CA VAL A 452 18.99 13.92 18.79
C VAL A 452 18.78 15.24 19.54
N PRO A 453 17.65 15.93 19.37
CA PRO A 453 17.41 17.25 19.95
C PRO A 453 16.99 17.22 21.42
N ASP A 454 16.47 16.09 21.92
CA ASP A 454 15.98 15.91 23.29
C ASP A 454 16.29 14.49 23.77
N SER A 455 17.13 14.37 24.78
CA SER A 455 17.52 13.05 25.32
C SER A 455 16.48 12.40 26.25
N THR A 456 15.37 13.09 26.52
CA THR A 456 14.25 12.53 27.29
C THR A 456 13.23 11.80 26.40
N LYS A 457 13.41 11.88 25.08
CA LYS A 457 12.55 11.29 24.06
C LYS A 457 13.18 10.04 23.43
N SER A 458 12.34 9.22 22.80
CA SER A 458 12.74 8.06 22.00
C SER A 458 12.64 8.39 20.51
N TYR A 459 13.57 7.85 19.72
CA TYR A 459 13.59 8.00 18.27
C TYR A 459 13.88 6.65 17.63
N ILE A 460 13.11 6.30 16.60
CA ILE A 460 13.33 5.08 15.82
C ILE A 460 14.04 5.47 14.54
N VAL A 461 15.28 5.03 14.37
CA VAL A 461 16.10 5.28 13.18
C VAL A 461 16.04 4.06 12.28
N GLU A 462 15.45 4.22 11.10
CA GLU A 462 15.40 3.20 10.07
C GLU A 462 16.40 3.52 8.96
N PHE A 463 17.36 2.61 8.74
CA PHE A 463 18.30 2.66 7.62
C PHE A 463 17.73 1.86 6.46
N ILE A 464 17.50 2.49 5.31
CA ILE A 464 16.70 1.97 4.21
C ILE A 464 17.56 1.88 2.95
N TYR A 465 17.66 0.68 2.35
CA TYR A 465 18.30 0.47 1.05
C TYR A 465 17.32 0.70 -0.09
N GLY A 466 17.77 1.43 -1.12
CA GLY A 466 16.94 1.74 -2.27
C GLY A 466 15.74 2.61 -1.89
N LEU A 467 14.53 2.19 -2.28
CA LEU A 467 13.30 2.93 -1.99
C LEU A 467 12.70 2.53 -0.63
N ASN A 468 12.53 1.23 -0.36
CA ASN A 468 11.67 0.77 0.74
C ASN A 468 12.27 -0.35 1.62
N GLN A 469 13.47 -0.86 1.33
CA GLN A 469 14.00 -2.02 2.07
C GLN A 469 14.68 -1.57 3.37
N VAL A 470 13.95 -1.64 4.49
CA VAL A 470 14.54 -1.41 5.82
C VAL A 470 15.58 -2.49 6.11
N VAL A 471 16.82 -2.07 6.30
CA VAL A 471 17.99 -2.95 6.46
C VAL A 471 18.27 -3.16 7.95
N ARG A 472 18.04 -2.12 8.74
CA ARG A 472 18.19 -2.11 10.19
C ARG A 472 17.33 -0.99 10.80
N THR A 473 16.81 -1.27 11.98
CA THR A 473 16.05 -0.34 12.81
C THR A 473 16.76 -0.26 14.16
N ASP A 474 17.02 0.96 14.63
CA ASP A 474 17.67 1.23 15.92
C ASP A 474 16.82 2.22 16.72
N VAL A 475 16.57 1.93 17.99
CA VAL A 475 15.93 2.87 18.92
C VAL A 475 17.03 3.65 19.64
N VAL A 476 16.97 4.98 19.57
CA VAL A 476 17.95 5.89 20.19
C VAL A 476 17.27 6.89 21.09
N THR A 477 17.85 7.14 22.26
CA THR A 477 17.36 8.13 23.24
C THR A 477 18.36 9.23 23.54
N LYS A 478 19.58 9.10 23.01
CA LYS A 478 20.66 10.07 23.17
C LYS A 478 21.56 10.05 21.96
N THR A 479 22.33 11.12 21.78
CA THR A 479 23.33 11.21 20.72
C THR A 479 24.27 10.01 20.79
N THR A 480 24.34 9.24 19.70
CA THR A 480 25.05 7.97 19.67
C THR A 480 25.66 7.72 18.29
N LYS A 481 26.66 6.83 18.23
CA LYS A 481 27.23 6.35 16.99
C LYS A 481 26.70 4.95 16.68
N LEU A 482 26.09 4.78 15.53
CA LEU A 482 25.57 3.50 15.03
C LEU A 482 26.51 3.00 13.93
N ASN A 483 27.15 1.85 14.16
CA ASN A 483 27.99 1.22 13.15
C ASN A 483 27.14 0.30 12.27
N TYR A 484 26.99 0.67 11.00
CA TYR A 484 26.37 -0.16 9.97
C TYR A 484 27.46 -0.81 9.11
N ALA A 485 27.93 -1.98 9.54
CA ALA A 485 28.96 -2.73 8.84
C ALA A 485 28.39 -3.72 7.82
N ASN A 486 29.19 -4.04 6.79
CA ASN A 486 28.88 -5.04 5.76
C ASN A 486 27.53 -4.76 5.07
N LEU A 487 27.29 -3.51 4.70
CA LEU A 487 26.14 -3.09 3.91
C LEU A 487 26.44 -3.27 2.43
N PHE A 488 25.46 -3.72 1.65
CA PHE A 488 25.62 -3.82 0.20
C PHE A 488 25.86 -2.43 -0.40
N ALA A 489 26.77 -2.31 -1.36
CA ALA A 489 27.09 -1.03 -1.98
C ALA A 489 25.87 -0.47 -2.71
N GLY A 490 25.62 0.83 -2.53
CA GLY A 490 24.51 1.50 -3.18
C GLY A 490 23.96 2.67 -2.39
N LYS A 491 22.71 3.03 -2.70
CA LYS A 491 22.06 4.23 -2.16
C LYS A 491 21.14 3.88 -1.00
N TYR A 492 21.36 4.57 0.10
CA TYR A 492 20.60 4.44 1.33
C TYR A 492 19.95 5.75 1.72
N ARG A 493 18.84 5.64 2.44
CA ARG A 493 18.09 6.74 3.04
C ARG A 493 17.86 6.44 4.51
N ILE A 494 17.61 7.49 5.27
CA ILE A 494 17.24 7.39 6.67
C ILE A 494 15.84 7.93 6.84
N LYS A 495 15.07 7.25 7.68
CA LYS A 495 13.80 7.75 8.19
C LYS A 495 13.87 7.68 9.72
N VAL A 496 13.47 8.76 10.37
CA VAL A 496 13.46 8.88 11.84
C VAL A 496 12.03 9.11 12.29
N THR A 497 11.51 8.24 13.15
CA THR A 497 10.23 8.45 13.84
C THR A 497 10.50 9.06 15.21
N TYR A 498 9.69 10.06 15.59
CA TYR A 498 9.61 10.54 16.98
C TYR A 498 8.69 9.59 17.73
N ASP A 499 9.27 8.70 18.53
CA ASP A 499 8.58 7.63 19.24
C ASP A 499 8.07 8.16 20.58
N ASP A 500 6.86 8.72 20.55
CA ASP A 500 6.28 9.48 21.64
C ASP A 500 5.92 8.58 22.83
N ASN A 501 5.67 7.29 22.57
CA ASN A 501 5.32 6.31 23.61
C ASN A 501 6.47 5.35 23.97
N SER A 502 7.63 5.47 23.32
CA SER A 502 8.85 4.67 23.57
C SER A 502 8.66 3.17 23.37
N ASN A 503 7.80 2.75 22.43
CA ASN A 503 7.54 1.34 22.16
C ASN A 503 8.45 0.75 21.07
N GLY A 504 9.26 1.57 20.39
CA GLY A 504 10.19 1.16 19.34
C GLY A 504 9.53 0.80 18.00
N VAL A 505 8.28 1.16 17.79
CA VAL A 505 7.49 0.94 16.57
C VAL A 505 6.77 2.23 16.19
N TRP A 506 6.67 2.56 14.90
CA TRP A 506 5.90 3.72 14.48
C TRP A 506 4.40 3.50 14.71
N ASP A 507 3.75 4.39 15.45
CA ASP A 507 2.32 4.37 15.68
C ASP A 507 1.54 5.29 14.73
N SER A 508 0.46 4.76 14.15
CA SER A 508 -0.48 5.54 13.35
C SER A 508 -1.53 6.24 14.21
N GLY A 509 -2.27 7.17 13.59
CA GLY A 509 -3.32 7.94 14.23
C GLY A 509 -4.66 7.21 14.33
N ASN A 510 -5.64 7.91 14.93
CA ASN A 510 -7.02 7.48 15.04
C ASN A 510 -7.96 8.69 15.11
N VAL A 511 -8.85 8.81 14.13
CA VAL A 511 -9.71 10.00 13.98
C VAL A 511 -10.73 10.11 15.11
N LYS A 512 -11.37 8.99 15.50
CA LYS A 512 -12.39 8.99 16.57
C LYS A 512 -11.82 9.37 17.92
N LYS A 513 -10.57 8.97 18.19
CA LYS A 513 -9.83 9.32 19.41
C LYS A 513 -9.09 10.67 19.31
N GLY A 514 -9.09 11.31 18.15
CA GLY A 514 -8.33 12.54 17.91
C GLY A 514 -6.82 12.36 18.00
N LEU A 515 -6.32 11.16 17.72
CA LEU A 515 -4.89 10.82 17.74
C LEU A 515 -4.28 11.03 16.35
N TYR A 516 -3.11 11.65 16.32
CA TYR A 516 -2.29 11.78 15.12
C TYR A 516 -1.26 10.65 15.07
N PRO A 517 -0.79 10.27 13.87
CA PRO A 517 0.38 9.44 13.74
C PRO A 517 1.60 10.10 14.36
N GLU A 518 2.54 9.28 14.79
CA GLU A 518 3.86 9.74 15.19
C GLU A 518 4.54 10.45 14.02
N SER A 519 5.25 11.53 14.37
CA SER A 519 5.92 12.35 13.38
C SER A 519 7.08 11.61 12.75
N ILE A 520 7.32 11.87 11.47
CA ILE A 520 8.44 11.29 10.73
C ILE A 520 9.31 12.42 10.19
N PHE A 521 10.61 12.29 10.41
CA PHE A 521 11.64 13.07 9.75
C PHE A 521 12.36 12.18 8.71
N ALA A 522 12.22 12.53 7.44
CA ALA A 522 12.88 11.87 6.32
C ALA A 522 13.78 12.86 5.58
N PRO A 523 15.09 12.95 5.90
CA PRO A 523 16.02 13.82 5.19
C PRO A 523 16.10 13.46 3.71
N THR A 524 16.25 14.47 2.85
CA THR A 524 16.44 14.27 1.39
C THR A 524 17.84 13.75 1.04
N THR A 525 18.78 13.80 1.99
CA THR A 525 20.14 13.28 1.86
C THR A 525 20.14 11.80 1.52
N VAL A 526 20.86 11.44 0.46
CA VAL A 526 21.09 10.05 0.06
C VAL A 526 22.52 9.67 0.44
N TYR A 527 22.66 8.65 1.29
CA TYR A 527 23.94 8.12 1.72
C TYR A 527 24.38 7.05 0.71
N THR A 528 25.49 7.29 0.01
CA THR A 528 26.02 6.34 -0.97
C THR A 528 27.11 5.51 -0.32
N ILE A 529 26.81 4.24 -0.03
CA ILE A 529 27.78 3.31 0.53
C ILE A 529 28.65 2.78 -0.59
N ARG A 530 29.95 3.00 -0.48
CA ARG A 530 30.94 2.56 -1.46
C ARG A 530 31.57 1.23 -1.03
N PRO A 531 31.87 0.35 -1.99
CA PRO A 531 32.73 -0.81 -1.80
C PRO A 531 33.96 -0.54 -0.94
N LEU A 532 34.21 -1.37 0.08
CA LEU A 532 35.41 -1.38 0.92
C LEU A 532 35.70 -0.07 1.65
N TRP A 533 34.75 0.86 1.73
CA TRP A 533 34.90 2.13 2.42
C TRP A 533 34.27 2.06 3.81
N GLU A 534 34.86 2.80 4.75
CA GLU A 534 34.27 3.11 6.03
C GLU A 534 34.09 4.63 6.10
N ASP A 535 32.86 5.09 5.90
CA ASP A 535 32.54 6.52 5.96
C ASP A 535 31.98 6.90 7.33
N GLU A 536 32.34 8.08 7.85
CA GLU A 536 31.65 8.69 8.98
C GLU A 536 30.64 9.72 8.47
N GLN A 537 29.40 9.62 8.94
CA GLN A 537 28.29 10.50 8.55
C GLN A 537 27.59 11.00 9.80
N THR A 538 27.06 12.22 9.75
CA THR A 538 26.27 12.79 10.85
C THR A 538 24.84 13.01 10.40
N LEU A 539 23.90 12.50 11.19
CA LEU A 539 22.47 12.75 11.05
C LEU A 539 22.03 13.65 12.20
N GLU A 540 21.64 14.88 11.87
CA GLU A 540 21.02 15.79 12.82
C GLU A 540 19.51 15.66 12.75
N VAL A 541 18.90 15.19 13.84
CA VAL A 541 17.45 15.10 13.97
C VAL A 541 16.93 16.46 14.44
N PRO A 542 16.04 17.13 13.69
CA PRO A 542 15.49 18.41 14.12
C PRO A 542 14.55 18.22 15.31
N LYS A 543 14.14 19.32 15.97
CA LYS A 543 13.05 19.26 16.95
C LYS A 543 11.77 18.75 16.28
N GLN A 544 10.98 17.98 17.03
CA GLN A 544 9.70 17.47 16.55
C GLN A 544 8.82 18.64 16.05
N PRO A 545 8.28 18.56 14.83
CA PRO A 545 7.38 19.60 14.34
C PRO A 545 6.12 19.65 15.19
N ILE A 546 5.66 20.87 15.50
CA ILE A 546 4.38 21.06 16.18
C ILE A 546 3.28 20.80 15.17
N ILE A 547 2.46 19.77 15.40
CA ILE A 547 1.29 19.47 14.57
C ILE A 547 0.23 20.54 14.90
N PRO A 548 -0.22 21.35 13.91
CA PRO A 548 -1.16 22.44 14.13
C PRO A 548 -2.58 21.99 14.53
#